data_AF-A0A4R3TGS8-F1
#
_entry.id   AF-A0A4R3TGS8-F1
#
_cell.length_a   1.000
_cell.length_b   1.000
_cell.length_c   1.000
_cell.angle_alpha   90.00
_cell.angle_beta   90.00
_cell.angle_gamma   90.00
#
_symmetry.space_group_name_H-M   'P 1'
#
loop_
_entity.id
_entity.type
_entity.pdbx_description
1 polymer ?
#
loop_
_entity_poly.entity_id
_entity_poly.type
_entity_poly.pdbx_seq_one_letter_code
_entity_poly.pdbx_strand_id
1 'polypeptide(L)'
;MDKSKNRNENNFNDAMNFYGTTQIATGDIINNNNSDSSTIKATYTPEPKWRSPFTLAVLTWISFIIAVLGIFPLGKLVVNVWKLFKGNIQAIVDFPTQTYLIILTILIFLFILFFSLRRIVKKQIRVPLILNYAINGFGGYIVLEKIHIAKCPICGGKMKYYNKPVEWREVMHSDGSIKREVIRKIPALECKRNHEHFFGVDPAEDKIK
;
A
#
# COMPACT_ATOMS: atom_id res chain seq x y z
N MET A 1 -7.38 38.40 -66.21
CA MET A 1 -6.82 38.39 -64.85
C MET A 1 -7.94 38.81 -63.92
N ASP A 2 -8.40 37.92 -63.03
CA ASP A 2 -8.59 38.29 -61.62
C ASP A 2 -8.86 37.03 -60.78
N LYS A 3 -7.97 36.75 -59.83
CA LYS A 3 -8.14 35.68 -58.83
C LYS A 3 -8.93 36.27 -57.68
N SER A 4 -10.18 35.83 -57.48
CA SER A 4 -10.93 36.18 -56.27
C SER A 4 -10.21 35.61 -55.05
N LYS A 5 -9.66 36.52 -54.25
CA LYS A 5 -8.90 36.23 -53.04
C LYS A 5 -9.90 36.02 -51.90
N ASN A 6 -10.30 34.77 -51.66
CA ASN A 6 -11.02 34.41 -50.44
C ASN A 6 -10.11 34.66 -49.24
N ARG A 7 -10.34 35.76 -48.53
CA ARG A 7 -9.73 36.02 -47.22
C ARG A 7 -10.82 35.83 -46.19
N ASN A 8 -10.77 34.72 -45.47
CA ASN A 8 -11.57 34.54 -44.27
C ASN A 8 -10.90 35.40 -43.18
N GLU A 9 -11.29 36.66 -43.08
CA GLU A 9 -10.79 37.61 -42.09
C GLU A 9 -11.74 37.60 -40.88
N ASN A 10 -11.22 37.24 -39.71
CA ASN A 10 -11.95 37.37 -38.45
C ASN A 10 -11.78 38.82 -37.97
N ASN A 11 -12.81 39.64 -38.16
CA ASN A 11 -12.77 41.06 -37.81
C ASN A 11 -13.43 41.27 -36.44
N PHE A 12 -12.64 41.69 -35.45
CA PHE A 12 -13.14 42.02 -34.12
C PHE A 12 -13.29 43.55 -34.05
N ASN A 13 -14.53 44.04 -34.03
CA ASN A 13 -14.82 45.45 -33.78
C ASN A 13 -15.10 45.65 -32.28
N ASP A 14 -14.57 46.73 -31.73
CA ASP A 14 -14.55 47.14 -30.31
C ASP A 14 -13.53 46.46 -29.37
N ALA A 15 -13.33 47.10 -28.21
CA ALA A 15 -12.35 46.76 -27.17
C ALA A 15 -12.62 45.37 -26.55
N MET A 16 -12.10 44.34 -27.18
CA MET A 16 -12.23 42.95 -26.73
C MET A 16 -11.17 42.62 -25.68
N ASN A 17 -11.60 42.46 -24.43
CA ASN A 17 -10.71 42.08 -23.33
C ASN A 17 -10.76 40.56 -23.11
N PHE A 18 -9.62 39.89 -23.29
CA PHE A 18 -9.46 38.48 -22.95
C PHE A 18 -8.93 38.34 -21.53
N TYR A 19 -9.75 37.81 -20.62
CA TYR A 19 -9.36 37.52 -19.25
C TYR A 19 -9.05 36.02 -19.12
N GLY A 20 -7.84 35.62 -19.51
CA GLY A 20 -7.38 34.23 -19.44
C GLY A 20 -6.36 33.86 -20.53
N THR A 21 -5.91 32.60 -20.56
CA THR A 21 -5.03 32.08 -21.62
C THR A 21 -5.85 31.78 -22.87
N THR A 22 -5.79 32.65 -23.87
CA THR A 22 -6.52 32.50 -25.14
C THR A 22 -5.60 31.97 -26.25
N GLN A 23 -6.10 31.04 -27.06
CA GLN A 23 -5.43 30.57 -28.29
C GLN A 23 -6.33 30.86 -29.49
N ILE A 24 -5.77 31.50 -30.53
CA ILE A 24 -6.47 31.82 -31.78
C ILE A 24 -5.66 31.20 -32.91
N ALA A 25 -6.28 30.35 -33.73
CA ALA A 25 -5.64 29.71 -34.88
C ALA A 25 -6.56 29.77 -36.11
N THR A 26 -5.95 29.84 -37.30
CA THR A 26 -6.64 29.94 -38.60
C THR A 26 -6.99 28.56 -39.21
N GLY A 27 -6.56 27.46 -38.59
CA GLY A 27 -6.84 26.08 -39.01
C GLY A 27 -7.10 25.17 -37.81
N ASP A 28 -7.25 23.86 -38.05
CA ASP A 28 -7.60 22.90 -37.00
C ASP A 28 -6.55 22.87 -35.88
N ILE A 29 -7.00 23.16 -34.65
CA ILE A 29 -6.19 22.98 -33.44
C ILE A 29 -6.32 21.52 -33.02
N ILE A 30 -5.33 20.71 -33.37
CA ILE A 30 -5.19 19.36 -32.81
C ILE A 30 -4.51 19.53 -31.45
N ASN A 31 -5.29 19.68 -30.39
CA ASN A 31 -4.78 19.60 -29.03
C ASN A 31 -4.43 18.13 -28.76
N ASN A 32 -3.18 17.76 -29.02
CA ASN A 32 -2.69 16.45 -28.65
C ASN A 32 -2.51 16.44 -27.13
N ASN A 33 -3.60 16.19 -26.41
CA ASN A 33 -3.62 16.03 -24.96
C ASN A 33 -2.93 14.73 -24.52
N ASN A 34 -2.10 14.12 -25.38
CA ASN A 34 -1.17 13.09 -24.98
C ASN A 34 -0.08 13.72 -24.11
N SER A 35 -0.49 14.03 -22.88
CA SER A 35 0.33 13.85 -21.68
C SER A 35 0.63 12.37 -21.43
N ASP A 36 0.37 11.47 -22.39
CA ASP A 36 1.19 10.29 -22.61
C ASP A 36 2.57 10.72 -23.12
N SER A 37 3.32 11.40 -22.24
CA SER A 37 4.73 11.08 -22.14
C SER A 37 4.80 9.56 -22.18
N SER A 38 5.61 9.02 -23.08
CA SER A 38 5.98 7.61 -23.12
C SER A 38 6.69 7.28 -21.80
N THR A 39 5.94 7.25 -20.71
CA THR A 39 6.38 6.84 -19.40
C THR A 39 6.73 5.40 -19.61
N ILE A 40 8.02 5.15 -19.69
CA ILE A 40 8.58 3.82 -19.71
C ILE A 40 7.95 3.10 -18.51
N LYS A 41 7.00 2.21 -18.76
CA LYS A 41 6.28 1.46 -17.71
C LYS A 41 6.87 0.07 -17.63
N ALA A 42 7.22 -0.35 -16.41
CA ALA A 42 7.62 -1.73 -16.18
C ALA A 42 6.38 -2.63 -16.21
N THR A 43 6.39 -3.64 -17.09
CA THR A 43 5.32 -4.63 -17.17
C THR A 43 5.55 -5.77 -16.19
N TYR A 44 4.47 -6.25 -15.60
CA TYR A 44 4.47 -7.47 -14.80
C TYR A 44 3.14 -8.20 -14.95
N THR A 45 3.13 -9.49 -14.63
CA THR A 45 1.92 -10.32 -14.66
C THR A 45 1.78 -11.05 -13.32
N PRO A 46 0.71 -10.80 -12.55
CA PRO A 46 0.40 -11.57 -11.36
C PRO A 46 -0.15 -12.96 -11.76
N GLU A 47 0.43 -14.02 -11.21
CA GLU A 47 -0.07 -15.38 -11.40
C GLU A 47 -0.55 -15.95 -10.06
N PRO A 48 -1.85 -16.30 -9.91
CA PRO A 48 -2.37 -16.87 -8.67
C PRO A 48 -1.80 -18.28 -8.47
N LYS A 49 -1.07 -18.49 -7.37
CA LYS A 49 -0.53 -19.81 -7.00
C LYS A 49 -1.42 -20.54 -6.01
N TRP A 50 -2.11 -19.80 -5.15
CA TRP A 50 -3.02 -20.38 -4.18
C TRP A 50 -4.15 -19.40 -3.86
N ARG A 51 -5.37 -19.92 -3.76
CA ARG A 51 -6.55 -19.18 -3.32
C ARG A 51 -6.99 -19.75 -1.99
N SER A 52 -7.03 -18.90 -0.98
CA SER A 52 -7.42 -19.35 0.35
C SER A 52 -8.94 -19.47 0.49
N PRO A 53 -9.43 -20.33 1.40
CA PRO A 53 -10.83 -20.32 1.83
C PRO A 53 -11.14 -19.17 2.83
N PHE A 54 -10.16 -18.33 3.16
CA PHE A 54 -10.31 -17.26 4.14
C PHE A 54 -10.98 -16.04 3.50
N THR A 55 -12.31 -16.04 3.55
CA THR A 55 -13.12 -14.87 3.18
C THR A 55 -13.06 -13.81 4.27
N LEU A 56 -13.47 -12.58 3.93
CA LEU A 56 -13.61 -11.49 4.91
C LEU A 56 -14.48 -11.88 6.11
N ALA A 57 -15.53 -12.67 5.88
CA ALA A 57 -16.41 -13.17 6.94
C ALA A 57 -15.68 -14.14 7.88
N VAL A 58 -14.96 -15.12 7.32
CA VAL A 58 -14.18 -16.10 8.11
C VAL A 58 -13.11 -15.38 8.94
N LEU A 59 -12.36 -14.43 8.35
CA LEU A 59 -11.36 -13.64 9.06
C LEU A 59 -11.96 -12.80 10.20
N THR A 60 -13.17 -12.30 10.00
CA THR A 60 -13.90 -11.53 11.02
C THR A 60 -14.30 -12.43 12.20
N TRP A 61 -14.84 -13.61 11.93
CA TRP A 61 -15.19 -14.59 12.98
C TRP A 61 -13.97 -15.10 13.74
N ILE A 62 -12.87 -15.42 13.05
CA ILE A 62 -11.61 -15.84 13.70
C ILE A 62 -11.08 -14.73 14.60
N SER A 63 -11.05 -13.48 14.12
CA SER A 63 -10.58 -12.34 14.92
C SER A 63 -11.46 -12.14 16.16
N PHE A 64 -12.78 -12.31 16.02
CA PHE A 64 -13.72 -12.22 17.13
C PHE A 64 -13.50 -13.33 18.17
N ILE A 65 -13.37 -14.59 17.74
CA ILE A 65 -13.11 -15.72 18.63
C ILE A 65 -11.80 -15.53 19.40
N ILE A 66 -10.72 -15.11 18.72
CA ILE A 66 -9.44 -14.81 19.37
C ILE A 66 -9.59 -13.71 20.42
N ALA A 67 -10.33 -12.65 20.10
CA ALA A 67 -10.58 -11.57 21.05
C ALA A 67 -11.34 -12.06 22.28
N VAL A 68 -12.39 -12.87 22.10
CA VAL A 68 -13.16 -13.46 23.21
C VAL A 68 -12.30 -14.39 24.07
N LEU A 69 -11.52 -15.28 23.45
CA LEU A 69 -10.60 -16.17 24.16
C LEU A 69 -9.52 -15.40 24.94
N GLY A 70 -9.05 -14.27 24.39
CA GLY A 70 -8.06 -13.40 25.03
C GLY A 70 -8.54 -12.75 26.33
N ILE A 71 -9.86 -12.62 26.55
CA ILE A 71 -10.42 -12.06 27.78
C ILE A 71 -10.11 -12.93 28.99
N PHE A 72 -10.08 -14.26 28.82
CA PHE A 72 -9.84 -15.20 29.93
C PHE A 72 -8.47 -15.02 30.60
N PRO A 73 -7.32 -15.10 29.89
CA PRO A 73 -6.02 -14.84 30.49
C PRO A 73 -5.88 -13.38 30.97
N LEU A 74 -6.47 -12.40 30.27
CA LEU A 74 -6.48 -11.01 30.73
C LEU A 74 -7.16 -10.86 32.10
N GLY A 75 -8.33 -11.47 32.28
CA GLY A 75 -9.08 -11.40 33.53
C GLY A 75 -8.29 -11.96 34.71
N LYS A 76 -7.56 -13.06 34.50
CA LYS A 76 -6.67 -13.64 35.53
C LYS A 76 -5.52 -12.70 35.90
N LEU A 77 -4.91 -12.02 34.91
CA LEU A 77 -3.86 -11.03 35.18
C LEU A 77 -4.40 -9.83 35.97
N VAL A 78 -5.58 -9.30 35.61
CA VAL A 78 -6.21 -8.20 36.35
C VAL A 78 -6.48 -8.58 37.80
N VAL A 79 -7.00 -9.79 38.05
CA VAL A 79 -7.21 -10.30 39.42
C VAL A 79 -5.89 -10.40 40.19
N ASN A 80 -4.82 -10.86 39.55
CA ASN A 80 -3.52 -10.96 40.20
C ASN A 80 -2.96 -9.57 40.53
N VAL A 81 -3.01 -8.61 39.61
CA VAL A 81 -2.62 -7.21 39.85
C VAL A 81 -3.42 -6.61 41.00
N TRP A 82 -4.74 -6.85 41.05
CA TRP A 82 -5.59 -6.38 42.13
C TRP A 82 -5.21 -6.97 43.50
N LYS A 83 -4.80 -8.25 43.55
CA LYS A 83 -4.28 -8.89 44.77
C LYS A 83 -2.95 -8.27 45.24
N LEU A 84 -2.10 -7.84 44.31
CA LEU A 84 -0.86 -7.11 44.63
C LEU A 84 -1.14 -5.74 45.24
N PHE A 85 -2.09 -4.99 44.67
CA PHE A 85 -2.55 -3.73 45.25
C PHE A 85 -3.12 -3.90 46.67
N LYS A 86 -3.65 -5.08 47.00
CA LYS A 86 -4.11 -5.45 48.35
C LYS A 86 -3.01 -5.94 49.30
N GLY A 87 -1.74 -5.90 48.89
CA GLY A 87 -0.58 -6.22 49.74
C GLY A 87 -0.17 -7.70 49.76
N ASN A 88 -0.73 -8.56 48.92
CA ASN A 88 -0.38 -9.99 48.87
C ASN A 88 0.73 -10.27 47.83
N ILE A 89 2.00 -10.16 48.26
CA ILE A 89 3.19 -10.22 47.39
C ILE A 89 3.51 -11.66 46.90
N GLN A 90 3.05 -12.71 47.61
CA GLN A 90 3.31 -14.10 47.23
C GLN A 90 2.63 -14.53 45.91
N ALA A 91 1.64 -13.77 45.42
CA ALA A 91 0.89 -14.09 44.21
C ALA A 91 1.68 -13.92 42.88
N ILE A 92 2.91 -13.39 42.90
CA ILE A 92 3.68 -13.07 41.68
C ILE A 92 4.44 -14.30 41.14
N VAL A 93 4.86 -15.23 42.00
CA VAL A 93 5.88 -16.25 41.66
C VAL A 93 5.29 -17.63 41.39
N ASP A 94 3.97 -17.79 41.50
CA ASP A 94 3.31 -19.07 41.23
C ASP A 94 3.20 -19.37 39.72
N PHE A 95 3.72 -20.53 39.32
CA PHE A 95 3.64 -21.22 38.02
C PHE A 95 2.38 -20.96 37.14
N PRO A 96 1.16 -20.73 37.67
CA PRO A 96 0.01 -20.29 36.88
C PRO A 96 0.14 -18.93 36.17
N THR A 97 0.86 -17.93 36.69
CA THR A 97 0.89 -16.58 36.08
C THR A 97 1.68 -16.52 34.77
N GLN A 98 2.83 -17.20 34.72
CA GLN A 98 3.68 -17.29 33.54
C GLN A 98 2.97 -17.97 32.37
N THR A 99 2.18 -19.01 32.66
CA THR A 99 1.42 -19.75 31.64
C THR A 99 0.38 -18.86 30.96
N TYR A 100 -0.39 -18.07 31.73
CA TYR A 100 -1.37 -17.13 31.15
C TYR A 100 -0.70 -16.02 30.34
N LEU A 101 0.48 -15.55 30.76
CA LEU A 101 1.25 -14.57 29.99
C LEU A 101 1.69 -15.14 28.64
N ILE A 102 2.23 -16.35 28.60
CA ILE A 102 2.63 -17.02 27.36
C ILE A 102 1.44 -17.19 26.41
N ILE A 103 0.31 -17.71 26.93
CA ILE A 103 -0.93 -17.87 26.16
C ILE A 103 -1.41 -16.53 25.60
N LEU A 104 -1.40 -15.48 26.43
CA LEU A 104 -1.80 -14.14 26.01
C LEU A 104 -0.90 -13.59 24.90
N THR A 105 0.42 -13.76 25.01
CA THR A 105 1.37 -13.34 23.97
C THR A 105 1.09 -14.04 22.65
N ILE A 106 0.82 -15.35 22.66
CA ILE A 106 0.46 -16.12 21.47
C ILE A 106 -0.86 -15.59 20.86
N LEU A 107 -1.89 -15.36 21.68
CA LEU A 107 -3.17 -14.83 21.22
C LEU A 107 -3.04 -13.43 20.61
N ILE A 108 -2.22 -12.55 21.20
CA ILE A 108 -1.94 -11.21 20.64
C ILE A 108 -1.26 -11.32 19.28
N PHE A 109 -0.25 -12.20 19.15
CA PHE A 109 0.43 -12.40 17.87
C PHE A 109 -0.54 -12.91 16.79
N LEU A 110 -1.36 -13.90 17.12
CA LEU A 110 -2.40 -14.42 16.22
C LEU A 110 -3.41 -13.33 15.85
N PHE A 111 -3.86 -12.54 16.82
CA PHE A 111 -4.79 -11.44 16.59
C PHE A 111 -4.21 -10.42 15.60
N ILE A 112 -2.97 -9.99 15.79
CA ILE A 112 -2.29 -9.05 14.88
C ILE A 112 -2.20 -9.65 13.47
N LEU A 113 -1.86 -10.93 13.35
CA LEU A 113 -1.77 -11.62 12.05
C LEU A 113 -3.13 -11.63 11.33
N PHE A 114 -4.19 -12.13 11.98
CA PHE A 114 -5.52 -12.23 11.37
C PHE A 114 -6.14 -10.86 11.11
N PHE A 115 -5.92 -9.89 11.99
CA PHE A 115 -6.38 -8.52 11.79
C PHE A 115 -5.67 -7.85 10.59
N SER A 116 -4.37 -8.10 10.42
CA SER A 116 -3.61 -7.61 9.27
C SER A 116 -4.12 -8.21 7.96
N LEU A 117 -4.38 -9.51 7.93
CA LEU A 117 -4.98 -10.20 6.79
C LEU A 117 -6.39 -9.68 6.48
N ARG A 118 -7.22 -9.48 7.51
CA ARG A 118 -8.55 -8.86 7.39
C ARG A 118 -8.45 -7.47 6.77
N ARG A 119 -7.47 -6.65 7.17
CA ARG A 119 -7.26 -5.31 6.61
C ARG A 119 -6.91 -5.36 5.12
N ILE A 120 -6.09 -6.32 4.69
CA ILE A 120 -5.74 -6.52 3.27
C ILE A 120 -6.98 -6.82 2.45
N VAL A 121 -7.78 -7.79 2.88
CA VAL A 121 -9.02 -8.19 2.20
C VAL A 121 -10.06 -7.07 2.21
N LYS A 122 -10.26 -6.40 3.36
CA LYS A 122 -11.23 -5.31 3.48
C LYS A 122 -10.89 -4.14 2.56
N LYS A 123 -9.62 -3.82 2.41
CA LYS A 123 -9.15 -2.73 1.53
C LYS A 123 -8.94 -3.18 0.07
N GLN A 124 -9.05 -4.49 -0.20
CA GLN A 124 -8.79 -5.09 -1.51
C GLN A 124 -7.43 -4.66 -2.11
N ILE A 125 -6.40 -4.65 -1.26
CA ILE A 125 -5.05 -4.24 -1.66
C ILE A 125 -4.14 -5.44 -1.93
N ARG A 126 -3.15 -5.23 -2.79
CA ARG A 126 -2.03 -6.13 -3.06
C ARG A 126 -0.82 -5.71 -2.24
N VAL A 127 -0.29 -6.63 -1.44
CA VAL A 127 0.87 -6.39 -0.58
C VAL A 127 2.02 -7.30 -1.00
N PRO A 128 3.20 -6.75 -1.35
CA PRO A 128 4.36 -7.57 -1.70
C PRO A 128 4.88 -8.37 -0.50
N LEU A 129 5.31 -9.59 -0.79
CA LEU A 129 6.06 -10.48 0.09
C LEU A 129 7.50 -10.66 -0.43
N ILE A 130 8.25 -11.50 0.25
CA ILE A 130 9.61 -11.90 -0.12
C ILE A 130 9.56 -12.74 -1.42
N LEU A 131 10.65 -12.76 -2.19
CA LEU A 131 10.80 -13.59 -3.41
C LEU A 131 9.77 -13.29 -4.52
N ASN A 132 9.34 -12.02 -4.65
CA ASN A 132 8.33 -11.58 -5.63
C ASN A 132 6.95 -12.26 -5.46
N TYR A 133 6.67 -12.84 -4.29
CA TYR A 133 5.30 -13.21 -3.95
C TYR A 133 4.51 -11.97 -3.54
N ALA A 134 3.19 -12.04 -3.60
CA ALA A 134 2.29 -11.02 -3.12
C ALA A 134 1.05 -11.65 -2.50
N ILE A 135 0.48 -10.98 -1.50
CA ILE A 135 -0.85 -11.29 -0.99
C ILE A 135 -1.82 -10.31 -1.62
N ASN A 136 -2.79 -10.83 -2.36
CA ASN A 136 -3.87 -10.05 -2.94
C ASN A 136 -5.17 -10.28 -2.15
N GLY A 137 -5.83 -9.19 -1.77
CA GLY A 137 -7.13 -9.19 -1.11
C GLY A 137 -8.32 -8.93 -2.03
N PHE A 138 -8.09 -8.81 -3.35
CA PHE A 138 -9.12 -8.51 -4.33
C PHE A 138 -10.24 -9.56 -4.33
N GLY A 139 -11.49 -9.12 -4.42
CA GLY A 139 -12.66 -10.01 -4.42
C GLY A 139 -13.08 -10.54 -3.05
N GLY A 140 -12.50 -10.05 -1.94
CA GLY A 140 -12.99 -10.38 -0.59
C GLY A 140 -12.46 -11.69 0.00
N TYR A 141 -11.43 -12.27 -0.62
CA TYR A 141 -10.68 -13.45 -0.14
C TYR A 141 -9.18 -13.24 -0.34
N ILE A 142 -8.36 -14.05 0.33
CA ILE A 142 -6.91 -13.95 0.22
C ILE A 142 -6.40 -14.84 -0.92
N VAL A 143 -5.59 -14.27 -1.80
CA VAL A 143 -4.86 -14.97 -2.86
C VAL A 143 -3.37 -14.77 -2.68
N LEU A 144 -2.62 -15.87 -2.74
CA LEU A 144 -1.16 -15.82 -2.84
C LEU A 144 -0.79 -15.87 -4.33
N GLU A 145 -0.15 -14.80 -4.79
CA GLU A 145 0.23 -14.61 -6.18
C GLU A 145 1.75 -14.56 -6.31
N LYS A 146 2.26 -15.05 -7.43
CA LYS A 146 3.65 -14.86 -7.84
C LYS A 146 3.70 -13.80 -8.93
N ILE A 147 4.44 -12.73 -8.67
CA ILE A 147 4.59 -11.62 -9.60
C ILE A 147 5.73 -11.93 -10.57
N HIS A 148 5.39 -12.12 -11.84
CA HIS A 148 6.35 -12.28 -12.92
C HIS A 148 6.65 -10.92 -13.51
N ILE A 149 7.88 -10.45 -13.31
CA ILE A 149 8.30 -9.10 -13.67
C ILE A 149 9.09 -9.18 -14.97
N ALA A 150 8.75 -8.33 -15.95
CA ALA A 150 9.55 -8.20 -17.16
C ALA A 150 10.95 -7.64 -16.83
N LYS A 151 11.85 -7.66 -17.82
CA LYS A 151 13.14 -6.99 -17.69
C LYS A 151 12.93 -5.48 -17.55
N CYS A 152 13.88 -4.81 -16.89
CA CYS A 152 13.88 -3.37 -16.74
C CYS A 152 13.81 -2.72 -18.12
N PRO A 153 12.81 -1.87 -18.39
CA PRO A 153 12.62 -1.32 -19.72
C PRO A 153 13.68 -0.26 -20.10
N ILE A 154 14.46 0.25 -19.13
CA ILE A 154 15.54 1.21 -19.37
C ILE A 154 16.87 0.52 -19.71
N CYS A 155 17.21 -0.59 -19.04
CA CYS A 155 18.55 -1.19 -19.13
C CYS A 155 18.56 -2.71 -19.35
N GLY A 156 17.41 -3.36 -19.50
CA GLY A 156 17.28 -4.81 -19.66
C GLY A 156 17.62 -5.66 -18.42
N GLY A 157 17.95 -5.03 -17.29
CA GLY A 157 18.30 -5.72 -16.05
C GLY A 157 17.13 -6.47 -15.38
N LYS A 158 17.42 -7.46 -14.54
CA LYS A 158 16.41 -8.13 -13.71
C LYS A 158 15.80 -7.15 -12.69
N MET A 159 14.54 -7.35 -12.37
CA MET A 159 13.80 -6.51 -11.40
C MET A 159 13.34 -7.32 -10.19
N LYS A 160 12.97 -6.62 -9.12
CA LYS A 160 12.36 -7.19 -7.90
C LYS A 160 11.13 -6.38 -7.49
N TYR A 161 10.15 -7.04 -6.89
CA TYR A 161 8.92 -6.44 -6.38
C TYR A 161 8.95 -6.41 -4.85
N TYR A 162 8.84 -5.23 -4.25
CA TYR A 162 8.84 -5.06 -2.79
C TYR A 162 8.27 -3.70 -2.39
N ASN A 163 8.02 -3.50 -1.08
CA ASN A 163 7.65 -2.19 -0.54
C ASN A 163 8.88 -1.28 -0.43
N LYS A 164 9.07 -0.38 -1.41
CA LYS A 164 10.17 0.58 -1.45
C LYS A 164 9.88 1.79 -0.56
N PRO A 165 10.81 2.18 0.34
CA PRO A 165 10.71 3.44 1.06
C PRO A 165 10.87 4.62 0.09
N VAL A 166 9.90 5.53 0.11
CA VAL A 166 9.88 6.69 -0.79
C VAL A 166 9.95 8.02 -0.05
N GLU A 167 9.49 8.05 1.20
CA GLU A 167 9.54 9.26 2.03
C GLU A 167 10.27 8.95 3.33
N TRP A 168 11.12 9.89 3.71
CA TRP A 168 11.98 9.82 4.88
C TRP A 168 11.78 11.07 5.73
N ARG A 169 11.83 10.91 7.05
CA ARG A 169 11.91 11.99 8.04
C ARG A 169 13.29 11.97 8.66
N GLU A 170 13.90 13.14 8.80
CA GLU A 170 15.07 13.29 9.65
C GLU A 170 14.60 13.63 11.06
N VAL A 171 14.99 12.79 12.02
CA VAL A 171 14.70 12.96 13.45
C VAL A 171 16.01 13.26 14.15
N MET A 172 16.09 14.43 14.77
CA MET A 172 17.22 14.82 15.60
C MET A 172 17.01 14.30 17.01
N HIS A 173 17.99 13.56 17.52
CA HIS A 173 17.97 13.01 18.86
C HIS A 173 18.64 13.94 19.86
N SER A 174 18.37 13.72 21.14
CA SER A 174 18.93 14.50 22.25
C SER A 174 20.45 14.37 22.39
N ASP A 175 21.05 13.36 21.79
CA ASP A 175 22.51 13.17 21.68
C ASP A 175 23.14 13.94 20.50
N GLY A 176 22.34 14.71 19.75
CA GLY A 176 22.77 15.46 18.58
C GLY A 176 22.86 14.62 17.29
N SER A 177 22.59 13.31 17.35
CA SER A 177 22.57 12.46 16.16
C SER A 177 21.32 12.67 15.32
N ILE A 178 21.45 12.59 13.99
CA ILE A 178 20.34 12.66 13.04
C ILE A 178 20.08 11.25 12.51
N LYS A 179 18.86 10.73 12.71
CA LYS A 179 18.43 9.46 12.11
C LYS A 179 17.38 9.70 11.04
N ARG A 180 17.44 8.90 9.98
CA ARG A 180 16.42 8.87 8.91
C ARG A 180 15.41 7.77 9.20
N GLU A 181 14.17 8.15 9.43
CA GLU A 181 13.04 7.25 9.62
C GLU A 181 12.21 7.17 8.34
N VAL A 182 11.78 5.97 7.96
CA VAL A 182 10.89 5.79 6.80
C VAL A 182 9.47 6.17 7.20
N ILE A 183 8.90 7.18 6.54
CA ILE A 183 7.50 7.59 6.75
C ILE A 183 6.57 6.76 5.86
N ARG A 184 6.93 6.61 4.58
CA ARG A 184 6.05 6.00 3.57
C ARG A 184 6.79 4.98 2.74
N LYS A 185 6.14 3.84 2.56
CA LYS A 185 6.55 2.78 1.63
C LYS A 185 5.45 2.59 0.60
N ILE A 186 5.84 2.34 -0.65
CA ILE A 186 4.93 1.97 -1.74
C ILE A 186 5.40 0.66 -2.37
N PRO A 187 4.50 -0.21 -2.85
CA PRO A 187 4.89 -1.32 -3.70
C PRO A 187 5.57 -0.77 -4.95
N ALA A 188 6.71 -1.33 -5.32
CA ALA A 188 7.46 -0.88 -6.48
C ALA A 188 8.23 -2.03 -7.14
N LEU A 189 8.42 -1.88 -8.44
CA LEU A 189 9.36 -2.68 -9.23
C LEU A 189 10.68 -1.93 -9.30
N GLU A 190 11.75 -2.49 -8.74
CA GLU A 190 13.09 -1.89 -8.76
C GLU A 190 14.04 -2.75 -9.57
N CYS A 191 14.88 -2.13 -10.41
CA CYS A 191 15.95 -2.83 -11.09
C CYS A 191 17.05 -3.22 -10.11
N LYS A 192 17.56 -4.46 -10.24
CA LYS A 192 18.69 -4.94 -9.44
C LYS A 192 20.03 -4.34 -9.87
N ARG A 193 20.12 -3.80 -11.09
CA ARG A 193 21.35 -3.23 -11.66
C ARG A 193 21.50 -1.73 -11.35
N ASN A 194 20.40 -0.97 -11.38
CA ASN A 194 20.38 0.45 -11.02
C ASN A 194 19.16 0.76 -10.13
N HIS A 195 19.40 1.23 -8.91
CA HIS A 195 18.37 1.54 -7.91
C HIS A 195 17.51 2.77 -8.25
N GLU A 196 18.00 3.63 -9.16
CA GLU A 196 17.24 4.76 -9.69
C GLU A 196 16.14 4.32 -10.64
N HIS A 197 16.28 3.14 -11.26
CA HIS A 197 15.23 2.56 -12.09
C HIS A 197 14.19 1.88 -11.20
N PHE A 198 13.22 2.66 -10.73
CA PHE A 198 12.07 2.15 -9.99
C PHE A 198 10.75 2.63 -10.58
N PHE A 199 9.74 1.79 -10.46
CA PHE A 199 8.40 2.07 -10.97
C PHE A 199 7.40 1.75 -9.84
N GLY A 200 6.67 2.77 -9.39
CA GLY A 200 5.64 2.59 -8.38
C GLY A 200 4.49 1.73 -8.93
N VAL A 201 3.99 0.84 -8.08
CA VAL A 201 2.85 -0.03 -8.37
C VAL A 201 1.73 0.37 -7.42
N ASP A 202 0.55 0.63 -7.97
CA ASP A 202 -0.63 0.90 -7.17
C ASP A 202 -1.05 -0.38 -6.41
N PRO A 203 -1.11 -0.36 -5.06
CA PRO A 203 -1.63 -1.48 -4.29
C PRO A 203 -3.08 -1.86 -4.65
N ALA A 204 -3.88 -0.94 -5.19
CA ALA A 204 -5.28 -1.14 -5.55
C ALA A 204 -5.50 -1.02 -7.07
N GLU A 205 -4.55 -1.56 -7.86
CA GLU A 205 -4.62 -1.57 -9.33
C GLU A 205 -5.92 -2.20 -9.86
N ASP A 206 -6.40 -3.26 -9.21
CA ASP A 206 -7.64 -3.95 -9.56
C ASP A 206 -8.85 -3.08 -9.15
N LYS A 207 -9.53 -2.49 -10.14
CA LYS A 207 -10.69 -1.61 -9.90
C LYS A 207 -11.82 -2.36 -9.18
N ILE A 208 -12.36 -1.73 -8.15
CA ILE A 208 -13.59 -2.20 -7.49
C ILE A 208 -14.75 -2.03 -8.49
N LYS A 209 -15.51 -3.09 -8.71
CA LYS A 209 -16.75 -3.06 -9.51
C LYS A 209 -17.92 -2.51 -8.70
#